data_AF-A0AB35QCQ4-F1
#
_entry.id   AF-A0AB35QCQ4-F1
#
_cell.length_a   1.000
_cell.length_b   1.000
_cell.length_c   1.000
_cell.angle_alpha   90.00
_cell.angle_beta   90.00
_cell.angle_gamma   90.00
#
_symmetry.space_group_name_H-M   'P 1'
#
loop_
_entity.id
_entity.type
_entity.pdbx_description
1 polymer ?
#
loop_
_entity_poly.entity_id
_entity_poly.type
_entity_poly.pdbx_seq_one_letter_code
_entity_poly.pdbx_strand_id
1 'polypeptide(L)'
;MKVSEIVKDWGGFEKLIQDIHQREDLKVQHNVTLTGQSGATRQIDVLLEHSHGPYHYKTLVECKLWNKKVERANIDVLYAGMLDLNASKGVFFYNKRISERS
;
A
#
# COMPACT_ATOMS: atom_id res chain seq x y z
N MET A 1 -8.35 21.39 2.04
CA MET A 1 -9.05 20.54 1.05
C MET A 1 -9.66 19.35 1.77
N LYS A 2 -10.91 18.98 1.47
CA LYS A 2 -11.54 17.80 2.09
C LYS A 2 -11.10 16.54 1.34
N VAL A 3 -10.60 15.54 2.05
CA VAL A 3 -10.19 14.22 1.50
C VAL A 3 -11.31 13.56 0.68
N SER A 4 -12.57 13.81 1.06
CA SER A 4 -13.76 13.32 0.38
C SER A 4 -13.96 13.85 -1.05
N GLU A 5 -13.32 14.96 -1.44
CA GLU A 5 -13.44 15.52 -2.79
C GLU A 5 -12.43 14.91 -3.77
N ILE A 6 -11.33 14.35 -3.24
CA ILE A 6 -10.22 13.74 -4.00
C ILE A 6 -10.45 12.24 -4.19
N VAL A 7 -10.97 11.55 -3.17
CA VAL A 7 -11.18 10.10 -3.20
C VAL A 7 -12.63 9.80 -3.60
N LYS A 8 -12.88 9.70 -4.91
CA LYS A 8 -14.20 9.32 -5.45
C LYS A 8 -14.31 7.82 -5.75
N ASP A 9 -13.18 7.13 -5.91
CA ASP A 9 -13.07 5.71 -6.22
C ASP A 9 -11.75 5.14 -5.67
N TRP A 10 -11.51 3.85 -5.92
CA TRP A 10 -10.30 3.14 -5.50
C TRP A 10 -9.01 3.79 -6.02
N GLY A 11 -8.97 4.15 -7.31
CA GLY A 11 -7.81 4.77 -7.94
C GLY A 11 -7.51 6.16 -7.40
N GLY A 12 -8.52 6.91 -6.98
CA GLY A 12 -8.36 8.18 -6.28
C GLY A 12 -7.73 8.03 -4.89
N PHE A 13 -8.00 6.93 -4.19
CA PHE A 13 -7.38 6.64 -2.90
C PHE A 13 -5.89 6.31 -3.05
N GLU A 14 -5.55 5.46 -4.03
CA GLU A 14 -4.15 5.13 -4.34
C GLU A 14 -3.34 6.38 -4.68
N LYS A 15 -3.88 7.27 -5.52
CA LYS A 15 -3.24 8.55 -5.85
C LYS A 15 -3.07 9.48 -4.66
N LEU A 16 -4.03 9.51 -3.73
CA LEU A 16 -3.86 10.28 -2.50
C LEU A 16 -2.68 9.76 -1.68
N ILE A 17 -2.56 8.43 -1.55
CA ILE A 17 -1.44 7.80 -0.84
C ILE A 17 -0.12 8.11 -1.55
N GLN A 18 -0.11 8.14 -2.89
CA GLN A 18 1.02 8.62 -3.69
C GLN A 18 1.48 10.00 -3.24
N ASP A 19 0.56 10.96 -3.32
CA ASP A 19 0.85 12.38 -3.11
C ASP A 19 1.33 12.66 -1.68
N ILE A 20 0.77 11.95 -0.69
CA ILE A 20 1.21 12.06 0.71
C ILE A 20 2.66 11.60 0.90
N HIS A 21 3.09 10.60 0.12
CA HIS A 21 4.42 10.02 0.23
C HIS A 21 5.43 10.66 -0.73
N GLN A 22 4.99 11.43 -1.72
CA GLN A 22 5.86 12.04 -2.72
C GLN A 22 6.94 12.92 -2.05
N ARG A 23 8.19 12.45 -2.07
CA ARG A 23 9.40 13.17 -1.65
C ARG A 23 10.54 12.86 -2.61
N GLU A 24 11.53 13.76 -2.71
CA GLU A 24 12.63 13.63 -3.68
C GLU A 24 13.44 12.33 -3.53
N ASP A 25 13.50 11.76 -2.33
CA ASP A 25 14.25 10.55 -1.99
C ASP A 25 13.42 9.26 -1.99
N LEU A 26 12.13 9.35 -2.33
CA LEU A 26 11.20 8.22 -2.33
C LEU A 26 10.63 7.98 -3.72
N LYS A 27 10.96 6.81 -4.30
CA LYS A 27 10.32 6.34 -5.51
C LYS A 27 8.98 5.70 -5.17
N VAL A 28 7.91 6.28 -5.69
CA VAL A 28 6.53 5.82 -5.49
C VAL A 28 5.99 5.30 -6.82
N GLN A 29 5.51 4.05 -6.84
CA GLN A 29 4.93 3.42 -8.02
C GLN A 29 3.58 2.81 -7.67
N HIS A 30 2.63 2.87 -8.62
CA HIS A 30 1.26 2.41 -8.43
C HIS A 30 0.97 1.21 -9.32
N ASN A 31 0.11 0.32 -8.83
CA ASN A 31 -0.39 -0.82 -9.58
C ASN A 31 0.74 -1.65 -10.22
N VAL A 32 1.73 -2.00 -9.40
CA VAL A 32 2.95 -2.66 -9.87
C VAL A 32 2.80 -4.16 -9.72
N THR A 33 3.05 -4.90 -10.79
CA THR A 33 3.20 -6.36 -10.72
C THR A 33 4.67 -6.72 -10.62
N LEU A 34 5.04 -7.42 -9.55
CA LEU A 34 6.39 -7.93 -9.33
C LEU A 34 6.39 -9.45 -9.28
N THR A 35 7.45 -10.06 -9.78
CA THR A 35 7.71 -11.49 -9.59
C THR A 35 8.53 -11.70 -8.33
N GLY A 36 8.00 -12.49 -7.40
CA GLY A 36 8.67 -12.86 -6.16
C GLY A 36 9.71 -13.95 -6.35
N GLN A 37 10.50 -14.20 -5.31
CA GLN A 37 11.54 -15.23 -5.30
C GLN A 37 10.97 -16.65 -5.46
N SER A 38 9.69 -16.84 -5.13
CA SER A 38 8.96 -18.09 -5.41
C SER A 38 8.61 -18.30 -6.90
N GLY A 39 8.81 -17.29 -7.75
CA GLY A 39 8.33 -17.27 -9.13
C GLY A 39 6.87 -16.82 -9.28
N ALA A 40 6.14 -16.63 -8.18
CA ALA A 40 4.78 -16.10 -8.21
C ALA A 40 4.77 -14.60 -8.53
N THR A 41 3.81 -14.15 -9.32
CA THR A 41 3.57 -12.73 -9.55
C THR A 41 2.59 -12.17 -8.53
N ARG A 42 2.87 -10.97 -8.01
CA ARG A 42 2.00 -10.24 -7.08
C ARG A 42 1.80 -8.82 -7.58
N GLN A 43 0.54 -8.40 -7.59
CA GLN A 43 0.16 -7.01 -7.81
C GLN A 43 0.20 -6.28 -6.47
N ILE A 44 0.78 -5.09 -6.46
CA ILE A 44 0.94 -4.23 -5.29
C ILE A 44 0.30 -2.88 -5.63
N ASP A 45 -0.63 -2.43 -4.79
CA ASP A 45 -1.37 -1.18 -5.02
C ASP A 45 -0.41 0.01 -5.07
N VAL A 46 0.45 0.14 -4.05
CA VAL A 46 1.52 1.14 -4.03
C VAL A 46 2.84 0.53 -3.54
N LEU A 47 3.91 0.76 -4.29
CA LEU A 47 5.27 0.33 -3.97
C LEU A 47 6.13 1.55 -3.64
N LEU A 48 6.67 1.59 -2.43
CA LEU A 48 7.62 2.62 -2.01
C LEU A 48 9.03 2.04 -1.97
N GLU A 49 9.95 2.67 -2.69
CA GLU A 49 11.36 2.33 -2.68
C GLU A 49 12.18 3.56 -2.29
N HIS A 50 13.01 3.44 -1.27
CA HIS A 50 13.98 4.48 -0.92
C HIS A 50 15.31 3.86 -0.50
N SER A 51 16.33 4.70 -0.52
CA SER A 51 17.68 4.35 -0.08
C SER A 51 18.11 5.28 1.04
N HIS A 52 18.75 4.72 2.06
CA HIS A 52 19.40 5.51 3.10
C HIS A 52 20.79 4.92 3.38
N GLY A 53 21.83 5.68 3.04
CA GLY A 53 23.20 5.15 3.02
C GLY A 53 23.33 3.96 2.05
N PRO A 54 23.96 2.85 2.47
CA PRO A 54 24.15 1.67 1.62
C PRO A 54 22.91 0.75 1.54
N TYR A 55 21.81 1.10 2.24
CA TYR A 55 20.65 0.23 2.39
C TYR A 55 19.52 0.65 1.47
N HIS A 56 18.87 -0.35 0.86
CA HIS A 56 17.65 -0.21 0.06
C HIS A 56 16.46 -0.76 0.82
N TYR A 57 15.38 0.02 0.87
CA TYR A 57 14.17 -0.34 1.59
C TYR A 57 12.99 -0.38 0.63
N LYS A 58 12.23 -1.47 0.72
CA LYS A 58 11.00 -1.68 -0.04
C LYS A 58 9.84 -1.75 0.93
N THR A 59 8.83 -0.91 0.73
CA THR A 59 7.57 -0.97 1.48
C THR A 59 6.44 -1.32 0.54
N LEU A 60 5.73 -2.40 0.83
CA LEU A 60 4.50 -2.78 0.15
C LEU A 60 3.33 -2.09 0.83
N VAL A 61 2.52 -1.40 0.05
CA VAL A 61 1.36 -0.69 0.57
C VAL A 61 0.12 -1.25 -0.11
N GLU A 62 -0.78 -1.79 0.70
CA GLU A 62 -2.06 -2.34 0.28
C GLU A 62 -3.16 -1.36 0.70
N CYS A 63 -3.97 -0.96 -0.27
CA CYS A 63 -5.14 -0.15 -0.03
C CYS A 63 -6.34 -1.07 0.23
N LYS A 64 -7.22 -0.68 1.15
CA LYS A 64 -8.52 -1.31 1.38
C LYS A 64 -9.57 -0.23 1.62
N LEU A 65 -10.16 0.26 0.52
CA LEU A 65 -11.34 1.13 0.53
C LEU A 65 -12.63 0.33 0.76
N TRP A 66 -12.70 -0.43 1.86
CA TRP A 66 -13.88 -1.25 2.17
C TRP A 66 -14.63 -0.71 3.39
N ASN A 67 -15.96 -0.81 3.38
CA ASN A 67 -16.80 -0.63 4.58
C ASN A 67 -16.63 -1.79 5.60
N LYS A 68 -15.58 -2.62 5.47
CA LYS A 68 -15.34 -3.82 6.28
C LYS A 68 -13.96 -3.77 6.91
N LYS A 69 -13.83 -4.40 8.09
CA LYS A 69 -12.56 -4.50 8.82
C LYS A 69 -11.53 -5.31 8.01
N VAL A 70 -10.25 -4.96 8.17
CA VAL A 70 -9.14 -5.78 7.67
C VAL A 70 -9.20 -7.14 8.38
N GLU A 71 -9.40 -8.21 7.60
CA GLU A 71 -9.41 -9.58 8.11
C GLU A 71 -8.00 -10.16 8.20
N ARG A 72 -7.79 -11.15 9.07
CA ARG A 72 -6.50 -11.82 9.28
C ARG A 72 -5.90 -12.35 7.97
N ALA A 73 -6.73 -12.91 7.09
CA ALA A 73 -6.27 -13.41 5.79
C ALA A 73 -5.58 -12.33 4.94
N ASN A 74 -6.03 -11.07 5.01
CA ASN A 74 -5.36 -9.97 4.31
C ASN A 74 -3.96 -9.72 4.87
N ILE A 75 -3.83 -9.78 6.21
CA ILE A 75 -2.54 -9.62 6.89
C ILE A 75 -1.59 -10.74 6.49
N ASP A 76 -2.07 -11.98 6.47
CA ASP A 76 -1.27 -13.14 6.08
C ASP A 76 -0.80 -13.05 4.61
N VAL A 77 -1.67 -12.56 3.71
CA VAL A 77 -1.34 -12.34 2.29
C VAL A 77 -0.26 -11.26 2.12
N LEU A 78 -0.38 -10.13 2.82
CA LEU A 78 0.62 -9.06 2.78
C LEU A 78 1.95 -9.54 3.36
N TYR A 79 1.92 -10.23 4.50
CA TYR A 79 3.14 -10.76 5.13
C TYR A 79 3.85 -11.78 4.22
N ALA A 80 3.11 -12.69 3.61
CA ALA A 80 3.67 -13.60 2.60
C ALA A 80 4.25 -12.84 1.41
N GLY A 81 3.60 -11.75 0.97
CA GLY A 81 4.11 -10.88 -0.09
C GLY A 81 5.40 -10.17 0.29
N MET A 82 5.53 -9.74 1.55
CA MET A 82 6.76 -9.12 2.04
C MET A 82 7.93 -10.09 1.99
N LEU A 83 7.74 -11.33 2.45
CA LEU A 83 8.77 -12.36 2.40
C LEU A 83 9.17 -12.69 0.96
N ASP A 84 8.19 -12.83 0.07
CA ASP A 84 8.39 -13.23 -1.33
C ASP A 84 9.06 -12.13 -2.18
N LEU A 85 8.77 -10.86 -1.88
CA LEU A 85 9.30 -9.69 -2.58
C LEU A 85 10.50 -9.03 -1.89
N ASN A 86 10.99 -9.63 -0.80
CA ASN A 86 12.05 -9.08 0.06
C ASN A 86 11.75 -7.64 0.50
N ALA A 87 10.53 -7.39 0.94
CA ALA A 87 10.10 -6.09 1.42
C ALA A 87 10.43 -5.90 2.90
N SER A 88 10.95 -4.73 3.23
CA SER A 88 11.33 -4.35 4.59
C SER A 88 10.11 -4.05 5.46
N LYS A 89 9.02 -3.56 4.86
CA LYS A 89 7.77 -3.22 5.56
C LYS A 89 6.54 -3.50 4.69
N GLY A 90 5.43 -3.74 5.35
CA GLY A 90 4.09 -3.80 4.77
C GLY A 90 3.17 -2.83 5.51
N VAL A 91 2.35 -2.10 4.77
CA VAL A 91 1.42 -1.11 5.33
C VAL A 91 0.03 -1.32 4.72
N PHE A 92 -1.00 -1.28 5.57
CA PHE A 92 -2.38 -1.18 5.12
C PHE A 92 -2.88 0.25 5.28
N PHE A 93 -3.37 0.83 4.18
CA PHE A 93 -4.23 2.01 4.26
C PHE A 93 -5.68 1.59 4.06
N TYR A 94 -6.52 1.87 5.06
CA TYR A 94 -7.94 1.60 4.98
C TYR A 94 -8.73 2.80 5.48
N ASN A 95 -9.89 3.04 4.88
CA ASN A 95 -10.82 4.02 5.40
C ASN A 95 -11.73 3.35 6.44
N LYS A 96 -11.60 3.75 7.71
CA LYS A 96 -12.60 3.41 8.72
C LYS A 96 -13.75 4.39 8.59
N ARG A 97 -14.89 3.96 8.03
CA ARG A 97 -16.14 4.69 8.28
C ARG A 97 -16.39 4.62 9.79
N ILE A 98 -16.20 5.74 10.48
CA ILE A 98 -16.70 5.90 11.85
C ILE A 98 -18.22 5.84 11.70
N SER A 99 -18.83 4.73 12.11
CA SER A 99 -20.27 4.75 12.37
C SER A 99 -20.45 5.64 13.58
N GLU A 100 -20.94 6.86 13.39
CA GLU A 100 -21.58 7.59 14.47
C GLU A 100 -22.65 6.67 15.03
N ARG A 101 -22.47 6.25 16.29
CA ARG A 101 -23.46 5.44 16.99
C ARG A 101 -24.71 6.29 17.14
N SER A 102 -25.76 5.92 16.42
CA SER A 102 -27.16 6.26 16.70
C SER A 102 -27.61 5.67 18.03
#